data_AF-F2IVC4-F1
#
_entry.id   AF-F2IVC4-F1
#
_cell.length_a   1.000
_cell.length_b   1.000
_cell.length_c   1.000
_cell.angle_alpha   90.00
_cell.angle_beta   90.00
_cell.angle_gamma   90.00
#
_symmetry.space_group_name_H-M   'P 1'
#
loop_
_entity.id
_entity.type
_entity.pdbx_description
1 polymer ?
#
loop_
_entity_poly.entity_id
_entity_poly.type
_entity_poly.pdbx_seq_one_letter_code
_entity_poly.pdbx_strand_id
1 'polypeptide(L)'
;MHPAALALFLILLTSPTLAQGTRIYCPIPEHGIWVDPKAKPKQVSRIEVESRCIDDRVILRARAFMRCSPRDCKWGWTDASLRPGGGGVRVQLSGFFGSRLIDMRAFDGHLEAYVTEIPHDRTVQENVTSHILRRK
;
A
#
# COMPACT_ATOMS: atom_id res chain seq x y z
N MET A 1 24.70 60.33 -33.19
CA MET A 1 24.56 58.96 -33.76
C MET A 1 24.56 58.00 -32.57
N HIS A 2 23.41 57.48 -32.16
CA HIS A 2 23.27 56.53 -31.05
C HIS A 2 22.69 55.24 -31.60
N PRO A 3 23.35 54.08 -31.48
CA PRO A 3 22.68 52.80 -31.59
C PRO A 3 22.27 52.35 -30.19
N ALA A 4 20.98 52.55 -29.90
CA ALA A 4 20.26 51.77 -28.91
C ALA A 4 19.61 50.58 -29.63
N ALA A 5 19.35 49.53 -28.85
CA ALA A 5 18.42 48.43 -29.09
C ALA A 5 19.02 47.05 -29.43
N LEU A 6 18.32 46.05 -28.89
CA LEU A 6 18.40 44.60 -29.11
C LEU A 6 19.38 43.80 -28.25
N ALA A 7 19.07 43.70 -26.95
CA ALA A 7 19.38 42.50 -26.16
C ALA A 7 18.41 42.37 -24.98
N LEU A 8 17.11 42.21 -25.24
CA LEU A 8 16.15 42.00 -24.15
C LEU A 8 14.89 41.26 -24.62
N PHE A 9 14.98 39.99 -25.01
CA PHE A 9 13.79 39.18 -25.28
C PHE A 9 14.05 37.67 -25.18
N LEU A 10 14.53 37.17 -24.04
CA LEU A 10 14.73 35.73 -23.83
C LEU A 10 14.59 35.27 -22.37
N ILE A 11 13.67 35.89 -21.63
CA ILE A 11 13.27 35.41 -20.31
C ILE A 11 11.76 35.57 -20.27
N LEU A 12 10.98 34.49 -20.49
CA LEU A 12 9.55 34.36 -20.09
C LEU A 12 8.91 33.10 -20.72
N LEU A 13 9.42 31.89 -20.47
CA LEU A 13 8.65 30.65 -20.71
C LEU A 13 8.90 29.56 -19.66
N THR A 14 9.32 29.90 -18.43
CA THR A 14 9.23 28.98 -17.30
C THR A 14 7.86 29.13 -16.66
N SER A 15 6.85 28.47 -17.23
CA SER A 15 5.58 28.29 -16.51
C SER A 15 5.87 27.38 -15.32
N PRO A 16 5.65 27.81 -14.07
CA PRO A 16 5.72 26.90 -12.94
C PRO A 16 4.56 25.92 -13.08
N THR A 17 4.84 24.71 -13.53
CA THR A 17 3.88 23.61 -13.44
C THR A 17 3.64 23.38 -11.96
N LEU A 18 2.53 23.90 -11.44
CA LEU A 18 2.05 23.54 -10.12
C LEU A 18 1.84 22.03 -10.15
N ALA A 19 2.73 21.30 -9.48
CA ALA A 19 2.56 19.89 -9.20
C ALA A 19 1.19 19.73 -8.56
N GLN A 20 0.24 19.18 -9.32
CA GLN A 20 -1.08 18.82 -8.80
C GLN A 20 -0.85 17.75 -7.74
N GLY A 21 -0.80 18.16 -6.48
CA GLY A 21 -0.74 17.22 -5.36
C GLY A 21 -1.90 16.24 -5.51
N THR A 22 -1.57 14.97 -5.67
CA THR A 22 -2.57 13.89 -5.76
C THR A 22 -3.44 13.97 -4.52
N ARG A 23 -4.67 14.49 -4.65
CA ARG A 23 -5.61 14.55 -3.52
C ARG A 23 -5.96 13.12 -3.13
N ILE A 24 -5.53 12.70 -1.95
CA ILE A 24 -5.85 11.38 -1.43
C ILE A 24 -7.18 11.50 -0.68
N TYR A 25 -8.20 10.80 -1.17
CA TYR A 25 -9.52 10.77 -0.56
C TYR A 25 -9.63 9.60 0.41
N CYS A 26 -10.23 9.85 1.57
CA CYS A 26 -10.64 8.81 2.51
C CYS A 26 -12.15 8.53 2.37
N PRO A 27 -12.59 7.26 2.48
CA PRO A 27 -11.75 6.07 2.60
C PRO A 27 -10.97 5.78 1.32
N ILE A 28 -9.74 5.29 1.44
CA ILE A 28 -8.98 4.83 0.28
C ILE A 28 -9.63 3.56 -0.30
N PRO A 29 -9.38 3.20 -1.56
CA PRO A 29 -9.97 2.00 -2.17
C PRO A 29 -9.77 0.72 -1.37
N GLU A 30 -8.59 0.56 -0.75
CA GLU A 30 -8.22 -0.59 0.08
C GLU A 30 -8.95 -0.65 1.42
N HIS A 31 -9.61 0.42 1.86
CA HIS A 31 -10.33 0.45 3.14
C HIS A 31 -11.42 -0.63 3.19
N GLY A 32 -11.48 -1.37 4.29
CA GLY A 32 -12.53 -2.33 4.58
C GLY A 32 -12.00 -3.71 4.95
N ILE A 33 -12.91 -4.70 4.88
CA ILE A 33 -12.64 -6.10 5.19
C ILE A 33 -12.65 -6.90 3.88
N TRP A 34 -11.59 -7.66 3.67
CA TRP A 34 -11.34 -8.45 2.47
C TRP A 34 -11.10 -9.89 2.85
N VAL A 35 -11.74 -10.83 2.16
CA VAL A 35 -11.74 -12.25 2.53
C VAL A 35 -11.44 -13.13 1.32
N ASP A 36 -10.57 -14.12 1.51
CA ASP A 36 -10.45 -15.28 0.64
C ASP A 36 -11.01 -16.53 1.35
N PRO A 37 -12.25 -16.96 1.02
CA PRO A 37 -12.84 -18.14 1.63
C PRO A 37 -12.11 -19.44 1.23
N LYS A 38 -11.37 -19.42 0.11
CA LYS A 38 -10.66 -20.57 -0.47
C LYS A 38 -9.19 -20.64 -0.06
N ALA A 39 -8.73 -19.73 0.82
CA ALA A 39 -7.36 -19.71 1.31
C ALA A 39 -6.94 -21.08 1.87
N LYS A 40 -5.83 -21.61 1.35
CA LYS A 40 -5.21 -22.86 1.82
C LYS A 40 -4.42 -22.63 3.11
N PRO A 41 -4.03 -23.68 3.86
CA PRO A 41 -3.19 -23.51 5.03
C PRO A 41 -1.97 -22.63 4.75
N LYS A 42 -1.66 -21.72 5.68
CA LYS A 42 -0.57 -20.74 5.57
C LYS A 42 -0.75 -19.67 4.48
N GLN A 43 -1.93 -19.56 3.86
CA GLN A 43 -2.26 -18.45 2.96
C GLN A 43 -3.10 -17.40 3.68
N VAL A 44 -3.11 -16.18 3.15
CA VAL A 44 -3.93 -15.10 3.70
C VAL A 44 -5.40 -15.40 3.47
N SER A 45 -6.19 -15.48 4.54
CA SER A 45 -7.63 -15.72 4.51
C SER A 45 -8.45 -14.44 4.64
N ARG A 46 -7.90 -13.42 5.30
CA ARG A 46 -8.56 -12.13 5.47
C ARG A 46 -7.54 -11.02 5.68
N ILE A 47 -7.84 -9.85 5.11
CA ILE A 47 -7.14 -8.60 5.37
C ILE A 47 -8.17 -7.57 5.82
N GLU A 48 -7.81 -6.77 6.80
CA GLU A 48 -8.61 -5.62 7.21
C GLU A 48 -7.73 -4.38 7.14
N VAL A 49 -8.21 -3.35 6.46
CA VAL A 49 -7.53 -2.08 6.28
C VAL A 49 -8.42 -0.98 6.80
N GLU A 50 -7.87 -0.13 7.67
CA GLU A 50 -8.52 1.09 8.11
C GLU A 50 -7.72 2.30 7.62
N SER A 51 -8.46 3.31 7.16
CA SER A 51 -7.90 4.57 6.70
C SER A 51 -8.66 5.74 7.32
N ARG A 52 -7.93 6.74 7.81
CA ARG A 52 -8.47 8.02 8.28
C ARG A 52 -7.67 9.16 7.68
N CYS A 53 -8.34 10.26 7.35
CA CYS A 53 -7.68 11.48 6.89
C CYS A 53 -7.70 12.48 8.05
N ILE A 54 -6.52 12.93 8.47
CA ILE A 54 -6.32 13.92 9.55
C ILE A 54 -5.28 14.91 9.06
N ASP A 55 -5.60 16.20 9.04
CA ASP A 55 -4.70 17.29 8.64
C ASP A 55 -3.99 17.03 7.29
N ASP A 56 -4.78 16.66 6.27
CA ASP A 56 -4.31 16.30 4.91
C ASP A 56 -3.36 15.08 4.84
N ARG A 57 -3.25 14.31 5.93
CA ARG A 57 -2.47 13.06 5.99
C ARG A 57 -3.39 11.86 6.08
N VAL A 58 -3.02 10.80 5.37
CA VAL A 58 -3.70 9.51 5.47
C VAL A 58 -3.02 8.67 6.53
N ILE A 59 -3.76 8.38 7.60
CA ILE A 59 -3.37 7.44 8.64
C ILE A 59 -3.94 6.08 8.27
N LEU A 60 -3.07 5.10 8.10
CA LEU A 60 -3.43 3.74 7.71
C LEU A 60 -2.98 2.75 8.76
N ARG A 61 -3.83 1.76 9.01
CA ARG A 61 -3.43 0.54 9.71
C ARG A 61 -4.07 -0.65 9.03
N ALA A 62 -3.36 -1.77 9.04
CA ALA A 62 -3.85 -3.02 8.51
C ALA A 62 -3.61 -4.16 9.50
N ARG A 63 -4.40 -5.22 9.36
CA ARG A 63 -4.14 -6.52 9.99
C ARG A 63 -4.46 -7.63 9.01
N ALA A 64 -3.76 -8.74 9.13
CA ALA A 64 -3.97 -9.91 8.29
C ALA A 64 -4.28 -11.15 9.14
N PHE A 65 -5.00 -12.06 8.51
CA PHE A 65 -5.34 -13.37 9.03
C PHE A 65 -4.85 -14.39 8.02
N MET A 66 -4.19 -15.43 8.53
CA MET A 66 -3.72 -16.54 7.71
C MET A 66 -4.47 -17.81 8.10
N ARG A 67 -4.82 -18.62 7.11
CA ARG A 67 -5.54 -19.87 7.36
C ARG A 67 -4.68 -20.79 8.22
N CYS A 68 -5.19 -21.07 9.42
CA CYS A 68 -4.61 -21.94 10.43
C CYS A 68 -5.72 -22.78 11.09
N SER A 69 -5.34 -23.86 11.78
CA SER A 69 -6.28 -24.74 12.48
C SER A 69 -6.04 -24.68 14.00
N PRO A 70 -7.09 -24.59 14.84
CA PRO A 70 -8.53 -24.59 14.51
C PRO A 70 -9.09 -23.21 14.13
N ARG A 71 -8.31 -22.14 14.34
CA ARG A 71 -8.67 -20.77 14.00
C ARG A 71 -7.53 -20.12 13.22
N ASP A 72 -7.87 -19.14 12.39
CA ASP A 72 -6.89 -18.38 11.64
C ASP A 72 -5.86 -17.71 12.55
N CYS A 73 -4.60 -17.78 12.14
CA CYS A 73 -3.51 -17.06 12.79
C CYS A 73 -3.72 -15.57 12.54
N LYS A 74 -3.83 -14.79 13.62
CA LYS A 74 -4.11 -13.35 13.56
C LYS A 74 -2.83 -12.55 13.77
N TRP A 75 -2.60 -11.60 12.88
CA TRP A 75 -1.63 -10.53 13.06
C TRP A 75 -2.35 -9.31 13.66
N GLY A 76 -1.68 -8.59 14.55
CA GLY A 76 -2.23 -7.40 15.20
C GLY A 76 -2.54 -6.28 14.21
N TRP A 77 -3.18 -5.22 14.70
CA TRP A 77 -3.21 -3.96 13.96
C TRP A 77 -1.80 -3.39 13.91
N THR A 78 -1.35 -3.04 12.71
CA THR A 78 -0.02 -2.48 12.46
C THR A 78 -0.14 -1.30 11.52
N ASP A 79 0.68 -0.29 11.73
CA ASP A 79 0.74 0.88 10.86
C ASP A 79 1.06 0.46 9.43
N ALA A 80 0.33 1.04 8.49
CA ALA A 80 0.49 0.82 7.08
C ALA A 80 0.84 2.14 6.39
N SER A 81 1.41 2.05 5.20
CA SER A 81 1.78 3.22 4.40
C SER A 81 1.22 3.10 3.00
N LEU A 82 1.02 4.24 2.34
CA LEU A 82 0.76 4.24 0.91
C LEU A 82 2.02 3.82 0.17
N ARG A 83 1.86 3.03 -0.88
CA ARG A 83 2.97 2.62 -1.74
C ARG A 83 3.52 3.83 -2.52
N PRO A 84 4.85 3.90 -2.74
CA PRO A 84 5.44 4.90 -3.64
C PRO A 84 4.79 4.83 -5.03
N GLY A 85 4.46 5.99 -5.61
CA GLY A 85 3.78 6.07 -6.92
C GLY A 85 2.25 6.12 -6.87
N GLY A 86 1.64 5.97 -5.69
CA GLY A 86 0.18 6.07 -5.52
C GLY A 86 -0.60 4.83 -5.96
N GLY A 87 -1.72 4.54 -5.29
CA GLY A 87 -2.63 3.44 -5.67
C GLY A 87 -2.31 2.08 -5.06
N GLY A 88 -1.92 2.05 -3.79
CA GLY A 88 -1.84 0.82 -3.01
C GLY A 88 -1.38 1.06 -1.57
N VAL A 89 -1.53 0.04 -0.72
CA VAL A 89 -1.15 0.06 0.69
C VAL A 89 -0.08 -0.99 0.95
N ARG A 90 0.88 -0.68 1.80
CA ARG A 90 1.90 -1.61 2.28
C ARG A 90 1.82 -1.71 3.80
N VAL A 91 1.87 -2.94 4.31
CA VAL A 91 2.03 -3.21 5.76
C VAL A 91 3.13 -4.23 5.97
N GLN A 92 3.93 -4.05 7.01
CA GLN A 92 4.92 -5.04 7.45
C GLN A 92 4.49 -5.63 8.78
N LEU A 93 4.17 -6.91 8.78
CA LEU A 93 3.71 -7.64 9.95
C LEU A 93 4.88 -8.45 10.53
N SER A 94 5.44 -7.98 11.65
CA SER A 94 6.62 -8.59 12.29
C SER A 94 6.22 -9.66 13.31
N GLY A 95 6.81 -10.85 13.19
CA GLY A 95 6.50 -11.98 14.06
C GLY A 95 7.74 -12.77 14.45
N PHE A 96 7.53 -13.88 15.14
CA PHE A 96 8.62 -14.63 15.76
C PHE A 96 9.59 -15.26 14.76
N PHE A 97 9.09 -15.82 13.65
CA PHE A 97 9.91 -16.52 12.64
C PHE A 97 10.32 -15.65 11.45
N GLY A 98 9.82 -14.42 11.38
CA GLY A 98 10.07 -13.51 10.27
C GLY A 98 9.03 -12.40 10.20
N SER A 99 9.13 -11.62 9.15
CA SER A 99 8.15 -10.59 8.80
C SER A 99 7.34 -11.00 7.57
N ARG A 100 6.14 -10.45 7.45
CA ARG A 100 5.35 -10.51 6.23
C ARG A 100 5.13 -9.11 5.71
N LEU A 101 5.75 -8.80 4.58
CA LEU A 101 5.46 -7.57 3.85
C LEU A 101 4.28 -7.83 2.94
N ILE A 102 3.19 -7.09 3.11
CA ILE A 102 1.98 -7.24 2.31
C ILE A 102 1.75 -5.96 1.52
N ASP A 103 1.88 -6.06 0.20
CA ASP A 103 1.49 -5.04 -0.75
C ASP A 103 0.08 -5.29 -1.26
N MET A 104 -0.78 -4.30 -1.11
CA MET A 104 -2.21 -4.40 -1.36
C MET A 104 -2.62 -3.37 -2.40
N ARG A 105 -3.49 -3.78 -3.32
CA ARG A 105 -4.14 -2.89 -4.27
C ARG A 105 -5.58 -3.31 -4.48
N ALA A 106 -6.50 -2.38 -4.27
CA ALA A 106 -7.90 -2.63 -4.54
C ALA A 106 -8.25 -2.29 -5.99
N PHE A 107 -9.04 -3.16 -6.63
CA PHE A 107 -9.63 -2.91 -7.94
C PHE A 107 -10.94 -3.69 -8.06
N ASP A 108 -11.98 -3.03 -8.58
CA ASP A 108 -13.25 -3.67 -8.97
C ASP A 108 -13.81 -4.69 -7.94
N GLY A 109 -13.97 -4.27 -6.69
CA GLY A 109 -14.51 -5.13 -5.62
C GLY A 109 -13.57 -6.24 -5.13
N HIS A 110 -12.34 -6.29 -5.63
CA HIS A 110 -11.29 -7.21 -5.23
C HIS A 110 -10.11 -6.46 -4.60
N LEU A 111 -9.35 -7.20 -3.80
CA LEU A 111 -8.05 -6.76 -3.27
C LEU A 111 -7.02 -7.79 -3.68
N GLU A 112 -6.06 -7.36 -4.49
CA GLU A 112 -4.86 -8.14 -4.73
C GLU A 112 -3.86 -7.87 -3.61
N ALA A 113 -3.34 -8.94 -3.02
CA ALA A 113 -2.37 -8.89 -1.95
C ALA A 113 -1.15 -9.74 -2.32
N TYR A 114 -0.01 -9.07 -2.50
CA TYR A 114 1.31 -9.71 -2.62
C TYR A 114 1.92 -9.82 -1.24
N VAL A 115 2.20 -11.05 -0.82
CA VAL A 115 2.79 -11.36 0.50
C VAL A 115 4.21 -11.85 0.29
N THR A 116 5.17 -11.05 0.72
CA THR A 116 6.58 -11.44 0.81
C THR A 116 6.86 -11.89 2.24
N GLU A 117 7.20 -13.17 2.39
CA GLU A 117 7.70 -13.73 3.63
C GLU A 117 9.20 -13.46 3.71
N ILE A 118 9.61 -12.72 4.75
CA ILE A 118 11.00 -12.33 5.02
C ILE A 118 11.44 -13.09 6.28
N PRO A 119 12.12 -14.23 6.15
CA PRO A 119 12.61 -15.00 7.29
C PRO A 119 13.66 -14.21 8.09
N HIS A 120 13.74 -14.44 9.40
CA HIS A 120 14.86 -13.90 10.20
C HIS A 120 16.17 -14.65 9.92
N ASP A 121 16.07 -15.94 9.56
CA ASP A 121 17.20 -16.75 9.14
C ASP A 121 17.57 -16.42 7.68
N ARG A 122 18.75 -15.83 7.50
CA ARG A 122 19.27 -15.41 6.19
C ARG A 122 19.62 -16.56 5.26
N THR A 123 19.67 -17.79 5.76
CA THR A 123 19.90 -18.99 4.94
C THR A 123 18.62 -19.45 4.24
N VAL A 124 17.46 -19.01 4.71
CA VAL A 124 16.15 -19.33 4.14
C VAL A 124 15.80 -18.27 3.09
N GLN A 125 15.39 -18.73 1.91
CA GLN A 125 14.98 -17.83 0.82
C GLN A 125 13.65 -17.15 1.15
N GLU A 126 13.51 -15.90 0.69
CA GLU A 126 12.24 -15.19 0.69
C GLU A 126 11.22 -15.92 -0.20
N ASN A 127 9.97 -15.91 0.22
CA ASN A 127 8.87 -16.49 -0.54
C ASN A 127 7.83 -15.42 -0.86
N VAL A 128 7.41 -15.33 -2.12
CA VAL A 128 6.41 -14.36 -2.57
C VAL A 128 5.17 -15.10 -3.06
N THR A 129 4.01 -14.73 -2.53
CA THR A 129 2.72 -15.28 -2.94
C THR A 129 1.74 -14.17 -3.28
N SER A 130 0.84 -14.41 -4.23
CA SER A 130 -0.24 -13.47 -4.59
C SER A 130 -1.59 -14.08 -4.24
N HIS A 131 -2.48 -13.26 -3.70
CA HIS A 131 -3.83 -13.65 -3.27
C HIS A 131 -4.83 -12.63 -3.76
N ILE A 132 -5.99 -13.09 -4.25
CA ILE A 132 -7.11 -12.24 -4.62
C ILE A 132 -8.21 -12.42 -3.58
N LEU A 133 -8.47 -11.36 -2.81
CA LEU A 133 -9.50 -11.32 -1.80
C LEU A 133 -10.73 -10.56 -2.32
N ARG A 134 -11.89 -10.89 -1.78
CA ARG A 134 -13.16 -10.22 -2.11
C ARG A 134 -13.62 -9.35 -0.97
N ARG A 135 -14.27 -8.23 -1.29
CA ARG A 135 -14.90 -7.38 -0.28
C ARG A 135 -15.97 -8.19 0.47
N LYS A 136 -15.94 -8.10 1.80
CA LYS A 136 -16.97 -8.69 2.67
C LYS A 136 -18.22 -7.83 2.72
#